data_AF-A0A1N6QDX0-F1
#
_entry.id   AF-A0A1N6QDX0-F1
#
_cell.length_a   1.000
_cell.length_b   1.000
_cell.length_c   1.000
_cell.angle_alpha   90.00
_cell.angle_beta   90.00
_cell.angle_gamma   90.00
#
_symmetry.space_group_name_H-M   'P 1'
#
loop_
_entity.id
_entity.type
_entity.pdbx_description
1 polymer ?
#
loop_
_entity_poly.entity_id
_entity_poly.type
_entity_poly.pdbx_seq_one_letter_code
_entity_poly.pdbx_strand_id
1 'polypeptide(L)'
;MGMMALTNRIWASQTIIFEYAIQPLNILKQALSMFMSIDTSDQLLNLEGLSNFILDKDSKALPDSLRVFIYHTTTKQVRNGWGMARTKKGYHTLGEITFPPFGIVYALNSEPTRNDFFEITDFKNYNFNQTAQARLSIPFLTPKTYIPGLYK
;
A
#
# COMPACT_ATOMS: atom_id res chain seq x y z
N MET A 1 0.29 -23.43 44.67
CA MET A 1 0.24 -24.04 43.33
C MET A 1 0.14 -22.90 42.33
N GLY A 2 1.18 -22.71 41.52
CA GLY A 2 1.34 -21.52 40.67
C GLY A 2 0.38 -21.51 39.48
N MET A 3 -0.16 -20.33 39.17
CA MET A 3 -0.81 -20.08 37.89
C MET A 3 0.21 -20.31 36.77
N MET A 4 -0.04 -21.35 35.99
CA MET A 4 0.65 -21.58 34.72
C MET A 4 0.13 -20.53 33.75
N ALA A 5 0.79 -19.36 33.68
CA ALA A 5 0.58 -18.44 32.58
C ALA A 5 1.00 -19.19 31.31
N LEU A 6 0.12 -19.25 30.31
CA LEU A 6 0.45 -19.76 28.98
C LEU A 6 1.61 -18.91 28.42
N THR A 7 2.83 -19.44 28.50
CA THR A 7 4.07 -18.83 27.99
C THR A 7 4.30 -19.11 26.51
N ASN A 8 3.26 -19.50 25.78
CA ASN A 8 3.36 -19.65 24.34
C ASN A 8 3.41 -18.26 23.69
N ARG A 9 4.56 -17.89 23.13
CA ARG A 9 4.62 -16.88 22.08
C ARG A 9 3.80 -17.40 20.91
N ILE A 10 2.54 -16.98 20.83
CA ILE A 10 1.75 -17.14 19.62
C ILE A 10 2.41 -16.23 18.58
N TRP A 11 3.14 -16.80 17.63
CA TRP A 11 3.49 -16.09 16.41
C TRP A 11 2.20 -15.99 15.60
N ALA A 12 1.34 -15.03 15.97
CA ALA A 12 0.19 -14.64 15.16
C ALA A 12 0.75 -14.41 13.75
N SER A 13 0.14 -15.02 12.72
CA SER A 13 0.63 -14.89 11.36
C SER A 13 0.83 -13.40 11.05
N GLN A 14 2.01 -13.00 10.57
CA GLN A 14 2.30 -11.62 10.14
C GLN A 14 1.45 -11.20 8.93
N THR A 15 0.46 -12.00 8.55
CA THR A 15 -0.35 -11.88 7.35
C THR A 15 -1.78 -12.29 7.68
N ILE A 16 -2.74 -11.50 7.20
CA ILE A 16 -4.17 -11.75 7.31
C ILE A 16 -4.69 -12.09 5.93
N ILE A 17 -5.46 -13.16 5.82
CA ILE A 17 -6.13 -13.56 4.58
C ILE A 17 -7.50 -12.89 4.55
N PHE A 18 -7.73 -12.10 3.52
CA PHE A 18 -9.00 -11.45 3.24
C PHE A 18 -9.64 -12.06 2.00
N GLU A 19 -10.89 -12.50 2.12
CA GLU A 19 -11.67 -13.05 1.02
C GLU A 19 -12.91 -12.18 0.81
N TYR A 20 -12.89 -11.38 -0.25
CA TYR A 20 -13.95 -10.42 -0.54
C TYR A 20 -14.21 -10.31 -2.04
N ALA A 21 -15.46 -9.97 -2.38
CA ALA A 21 -15.81 -9.44 -3.68
C ALA A 21 -15.38 -7.97 -3.75
N ILE A 22 -14.41 -7.66 -4.60
CA ILE A 22 -13.87 -6.31 -4.75
C ILE A 22 -13.89 -5.86 -6.21
N GLN A 23 -13.71 -4.56 -6.45
CA GLN A 23 -13.46 -3.99 -7.77
C GLN A 23 -12.00 -3.54 -7.86
N PRO A 24 -11.08 -4.39 -8.36
CA PRO A 24 -9.64 -4.16 -8.21
C PRO A 24 -9.16 -2.86 -8.85
N LEU A 25 -9.56 -2.61 -10.10
CA LEU A 25 -9.14 -1.40 -10.82
C LEU A 25 -9.62 -0.12 -10.11
N ASN A 26 -10.84 -0.14 -9.56
CA ASN A 26 -11.41 0.98 -8.81
C ASN A 26 -10.57 1.28 -7.56
N ILE A 27 -10.17 0.25 -6.81
CA ILE A 27 -9.31 0.39 -5.63
C ILE A 27 -7.97 1.03 -6.02
N LEU A 28 -7.33 0.54 -7.08
CA LEU A 28 -6.03 1.06 -7.53
C LEU A 28 -6.14 2.53 -7.99
N LYS A 29 -7.13 2.86 -8.83
CA LYS A 29 -7.35 4.25 -9.27
C LYS A 29 -7.65 5.16 -8.08
N GLN A 30 -8.50 4.73 -7.14
CA GLN A 30 -8.81 5.52 -5.94
C GLN A 30 -7.57 5.77 -5.07
N ALA A 31 -6.75 4.74 -4.84
CA ALA A 31 -5.51 4.88 -4.07
C ALA A 31 -4.58 5.92 -4.71
N LEU A 32 -4.39 5.86 -6.02
CA LEU A 32 -3.54 6.80 -6.74
C LEU A 32 -4.11 8.22 -6.77
N SER A 33 -5.44 8.39 -6.91
CA SER A 33 -6.10 9.68 -6.78
C SER A 33 -5.90 10.30 -5.40
N MET A 34 -5.95 9.48 -4.33
CA MET A 34 -5.68 9.94 -2.97
C MET A 34 -4.24 10.41 -2.84
N PHE A 35 -3.27 9.67 -3.38
CA PHE A 35 -1.87 10.08 -3.38
C PHE A 35 -1.62 11.37 -4.16
N MET A 36 -2.20 11.50 -5.36
CA MET A 36 -2.11 12.76 -6.12
C MET A 36 -2.74 13.94 -5.38
N SER A 37 -3.82 13.72 -4.63
CA SER A 37 -4.49 14.78 -3.86
C SER A 37 -3.66 15.28 -2.67
N ILE A 38 -2.79 14.44 -2.11
CA ILE A 38 -1.93 14.81 -0.97
C ILE A 38 -0.50 15.15 -1.38
N ASP A 39 -0.14 14.94 -2.66
CA ASP A 39 1.18 15.26 -3.17
C ASP A 39 1.31 16.78 -3.36
N THR A 40 2.08 17.41 -2.50
CA THR A 40 2.38 18.85 -2.56
C THR A 40 3.61 19.17 -3.41
N SER A 41 4.28 18.17 -3.98
CA SER A 41 5.52 18.33 -4.75
C SER A 41 5.33 18.33 -6.26
N ASP A 42 4.10 18.11 -6.73
CA ASP A 42 3.74 17.86 -8.12
C ASP A 42 4.50 16.67 -8.76
N GLN A 43 5.16 15.81 -7.97
CA GLN A 43 5.93 14.68 -8.48
C GLN A 43 5.02 13.67 -9.18
N LEU A 44 3.88 13.35 -8.59
CA LEU A 44 2.89 12.45 -9.17
C LEU A 44 2.11 13.14 -10.30
N LEU A 45 1.82 14.44 -10.15
CA LEU A 45 1.14 15.22 -11.18
C LEU A 45 1.94 15.27 -12.49
N ASN A 46 3.26 15.40 -12.39
CA ASN A 46 4.17 15.45 -13.52
C ASN A 46 4.65 14.05 -13.98
N LEU A 47 4.18 12.97 -13.36
CA LEU A 47 4.49 11.62 -13.80
C LEU A 47 3.72 11.30 -15.08
N GLU A 48 4.45 11.18 -16.19
CA GLU A 48 3.87 10.92 -17.51
C GLU A 48 2.93 9.69 -17.47
N GLY A 49 1.71 9.87 -17.97
CA GLY A 49 0.70 8.82 -18.05
C GLY A 49 -0.15 8.61 -16.79
N LEU A 50 0.27 9.08 -15.60
CA LEU A 50 -0.50 8.84 -14.36
C LEU A 50 -1.88 9.54 -14.39
N SER A 51 -1.92 10.82 -14.77
CA SER A 51 -3.18 11.58 -14.88
C SER A 51 -4.14 10.94 -15.88
N ASN A 52 -3.64 10.48 -17.03
CA ASN A 52 -4.44 9.78 -18.04
C ASN A 52 -4.95 8.44 -17.49
N PHE A 53 -4.11 7.68 -16.79
CA PHE A 53 -4.51 6.44 -16.13
C PHE A 53 -5.64 6.66 -15.13
N ILE A 54 -5.64 7.75 -14.36
CA ILE A 54 -6.66 8.00 -13.35
C ILE A 54 -7.97 8.51 -13.97
N LEU A 55 -7.88 9.49 -14.89
CA LEU A 55 -9.05 10.17 -15.45
C LEU A 55 -9.79 9.34 -16.49
N ASP A 56 -9.08 8.51 -17.27
CA ASP A 56 -9.71 7.54 -18.16
C ASP A 56 -10.09 6.29 -17.37
N LYS A 57 -11.39 6.05 -17.23
CA LYS A 57 -11.95 4.90 -16.52
C LYS A 57 -11.46 3.56 -17.09
N ASP A 58 -11.25 3.46 -18.40
CA ASP A 58 -10.94 2.21 -19.09
C ASP A 58 -9.43 2.02 -19.30
N SER A 59 -8.63 3.05 -19.03
CA SER A 59 -7.18 2.96 -19.12
C SER A 59 -6.59 1.96 -18.14
N LYS A 60 -5.74 1.08 -18.67
CA LYS A 60 -4.90 0.12 -17.95
C LYS A 60 -3.40 0.50 -17.98
N ALA A 61 -3.08 1.62 -18.62
CA ALA A 61 -1.72 2.09 -18.86
C ALA A 61 -1.17 2.83 -17.63
N LEU A 62 -0.82 2.08 -16.58
CA LEU A 62 -0.12 2.61 -15.41
C LEU A 62 1.38 2.75 -15.70
N PRO A 63 2.05 3.86 -15.32
CA PRO A 63 3.50 4.01 -15.45
C PRO A 63 4.27 2.88 -14.73
N ASP A 64 5.21 2.23 -15.42
CA ASP A 64 5.97 1.09 -14.88
C ASP A 64 6.89 1.47 -13.71
N SER A 65 7.22 2.76 -13.58
CA SER A 65 7.96 3.32 -12.45
C SER A 65 7.18 3.30 -11.13
N LEU A 66 5.86 3.07 -11.17
CA LEU A 66 4.98 3.16 -10.02
C LEU A 66 4.44 1.79 -9.62
N ARG A 67 4.70 1.41 -8.37
CA ARG A 67 4.18 0.18 -7.76
C ARG A 67 3.37 0.53 -6.53
N VAL A 68 2.25 -0.16 -6.32
CA VAL A 68 1.31 0.14 -5.23
C VAL A 68 1.12 -1.09 -4.35
N PHE A 69 1.13 -0.87 -3.05
CA PHE A 69 1.13 -1.91 -2.03
C PHE A 69 0.10 -1.61 -0.95
N ILE A 70 -0.37 -2.66 -0.29
CA ILE A 70 -1.27 -2.58 0.86
C ILE A 70 -0.72 -3.38 2.04
N TYR A 71 -1.02 -2.89 3.24
CA TYR A 71 -0.82 -3.61 4.49
C TYR A 71 -2.03 -3.36 5.41
N HIS A 72 -2.21 -4.23 6.41
CA HIS A 72 -3.22 -4.09 7.44
C HIS A 72 -2.59 -3.53 8.72
N THR A 73 -3.31 -2.67 9.42
CA THR A 73 -2.85 -2.10 10.68
C THR A 73 -3.99 -1.70 11.61
N THR A 74 -3.72 -1.75 12.91
CA THR A 74 -4.61 -1.27 13.97
C THR A 74 -4.09 0.01 14.63
N THR A 75 -3.02 0.61 14.08
CA THR A 75 -2.48 1.85 14.61
C THR A 75 -3.51 2.98 14.58
N LYS A 76 -3.48 3.86 15.57
CA LYS A 76 -4.24 5.12 15.55
C LYS A 76 -3.46 6.26 14.88
N GLN A 77 -2.16 6.03 14.60
CA GLN A 77 -1.30 7.02 13.98
C GLN A 77 -1.53 7.01 12.47
N VAL A 78 -2.27 8.02 12.00
CA VAL A 78 -2.42 8.30 10.58
C VAL A 78 -1.10 8.83 10.03
N ARG A 79 -0.72 8.36 8.85
CA ARG A 79 0.41 8.86 8.06
C ARG A 79 -0.14 9.27 6.71
N ASN A 80 0.10 10.52 6.33
CA ASN A 80 -0.23 11.02 4.99
C ASN A 80 0.98 11.81 4.55
N GLY A 81 1.77 11.27 3.64
CA GLY A 81 2.91 11.99 3.13
C GLY A 81 3.77 11.13 2.22
N TRP A 82 4.69 11.80 1.54
CA TRP A 82 5.71 11.18 0.74
C TRP A 82 7.09 11.55 1.28
N GLY A 83 8.09 10.75 0.93
CA GLY A 83 9.46 11.03 1.29
C GLY A 83 10.44 10.03 0.72
N MET A 84 11.71 10.29 1.03
CA MET A 84 12.80 9.40 0.69
C MET A 84 13.30 8.68 1.93
N ALA A 85 13.25 7.36 1.93
CA ALA A 85 13.82 6.52 2.98
C ALA A 85 15.13 5.90 2.50
N ARG A 86 16.17 5.92 3.34
CA ARG A 86 17.39 5.13 3.11
C ARG A 86 17.31 3.85 3.91
N THR A 87 17.39 2.71 3.24
CA THR A 87 17.55 1.40 3.88
C THR A 87 18.89 0.78 3.51
N LYS A 88 19.18 -0.43 4.01
CA LYS A 88 20.33 -1.23 3.55
C LYS A 88 20.29 -1.53 2.05
N LYS A 89 19.11 -1.43 1.40
CA LYS A 89 18.90 -1.71 -0.03
C LYS A 89 19.04 -0.46 -0.92
N GLY A 90 19.30 0.71 -0.34
CA GLY A 90 19.45 1.96 -1.08
C GLY A 90 18.43 3.02 -0.70
N TYR A 91 18.17 3.93 -1.64
CA TYR A 91 17.16 4.98 -1.49
C TYR A 91 15.83 4.50 -2.05
N HIS A 92 14.77 4.85 -1.35
CA HIS A 92 13.40 4.51 -1.71
C HIS A 92 12.59 5.79 -1.74
N THR A 93 11.97 6.09 -2.87
CA THR A 93 11.00 7.19 -2.98
C THR A 93 9.62 6.58 -2.85
N LEU A 94 8.90 6.96 -1.80
CA LEU A 94 7.60 6.38 -1.49
C LEU A 94 6.64 7.41 -0.90
N GLY A 95 5.35 7.13 -1.06
CA GLY A 95 4.31 7.77 -0.27
C GLY A 95 3.51 6.74 0.50
N GLU A 96 2.98 7.16 1.63
CA GLU A 96 2.18 6.32 2.50
C GLU A 96 0.94 7.07 2.98
N ILE A 97 -0.21 6.42 2.82
CA ILE A 97 -1.48 6.82 3.42
C ILE A 97 -1.89 5.70 4.38
N THR A 98 -2.03 6.02 5.66
CA THR A 98 -2.54 5.09 6.68
C THR A 98 -3.95 5.50 7.07
N PHE A 99 -4.94 4.68 6.67
CA PHE A 99 -6.33 4.83 7.06
C PHE A 99 -6.83 3.49 7.62
N PRO A 100 -6.75 3.29 8.96
CA PRO A 100 -7.11 2.02 9.58
C PRO A 100 -8.50 1.54 9.13
N PRO A 101 -8.65 0.25 8.77
CA PRO A 101 -7.74 -0.85 9.08
C PRO A 101 -6.59 -1.09 8.08
N PHE A 102 -6.39 -0.23 7.08
CA PHE A 102 -5.37 -0.42 6.06
C PHE A 102 -4.35 0.70 6.01
N GLY A 103 -3.19 0.42 5.44
CA GLY A 103 -2.32 1.44 4.89
C GLY A 103 -1.92 1.07 3.48
N ILE A 104 -1.77 2.10 2.66
CA ILE A 104 -1.41 1.99 1.25
C ILE A 104 -0.06 2.68 1.10
N VAL A 105 0.82 2.08 0.30
CA VAL A 105 2.15 2.60 -0.02
C VAL A 105 2.31 2.60 -1.52
N TYR A 106 2.87 3.66 -2.10
CA TYR A 106 3.44 3.57 -3.45
C TYR A 106 4.96 3.63 -3.36
N ALA A 107 5.64 2.95 -4.28
CA ALA A 107 7.06 3.14 -4.54
C ALA A 107 7.23 3.71 -5.95
N LEU A 108 8.11 4.72 -6.08
CA LEU A 108 8.39 5.41 -7.33
C LEU A 108 9.87 5.27 -7.69
N ASN A 109 10.19 4.70 -8.85
CA ASN A 109 11.56 4.49 -9.32
C ASN A 109 12.46 3.73 -8.33
N SER A 110 11.87 2.90 -7.46
CA SER A 110 12.59 2.12 -6.46
C SER A 110 11.80 0.89 -6.04
N GLU A 111 12.50 -0.11 -5.52
CA GLU A 111 11.87 -1.20 -4.77
C GLU A 111 11.17 -0.67 -3.50
N PRO A 112 10.17 -1.38 -2.96
CA PRO A 112 9.61 -1.03 -1.66
C PRO A 112 10.64 -1.15 -0.53
N THR A 113 10.42 -0.45 0.58
CA THR A 113 11.29 -0.53 1.77
C THR A 113 11.24 -1.91 2.45
N ARG A 114 10.19 -2.69 2.19
CA ARG A 114 10.01 -4.06 2.69
C ARG A 114 9.56 -5.01 1.58
N ASN A 115 9.94 -6.28 1.71
CA ASN A 115 9.61 -7.33 0.74
C ASN A 115 8.29 -8.05 1.04
N ASP A 116 7.73 -7.84 2.23
CA ASP A 116 6.53 -8.54 2.72
C ASP A 116 5.24 -7.75 2.47
N PHE A 117 5.32 -6.60 1.80
CA PHE A 117 4.14 -5.89 1.33
C PHE A 117 3.34 -6.72 0.34
N PHE A 118 2.01 -6.58 0.40
CA PHE A 118 1.13 -7.16 -0.61
C PHE A 118 0.99 -6.16 -1.76
N GLU A 119 1.51 -6.51 -2.93
CA GLU A 119 1.44 -5.66 -4.12
C GLU A 119 0.07 -5.76 -4.79
N ILE A 120 -0.48 -4.60 -5.15
CA ILE A 120 -1.77 -4.45 -5.85
C ILE A 120 -1.62 -3.75 -7.20
N THR A 121 -0.39 -3.53 -7.68
CA THR A 121 -0.11 -2.90 -8.98
C THR A 121 -0.84 -3.60 -10.14
N ASP A 122 -0.91 -4.93 -10.09
CA ASP A 122 -1.59 -5.76 -11.10
C ASP A 122 -3.11 -5.61 -11.13
N PHE A 123 -3.70 -4.88 -10.18
CA PHE A 123 -5.12 -4.52 -10.24
C PHE A 123 -5.45 -3.71 -11.50
N LYS A 124 -4.43 -3.11 -12.16
CA LYS A 124 -4.55 -2.45 -13.47
C LYS A 124 -5.06 -3.39 -14.59
N ASN A 125 -4.93 -4.71 -14.42
CA ASN A 125 -5.29 -5.69 -15.44
C ASN A 125 -6.81 -5.98 -15.49
N TYR A 126 -7.55 -5.64 -14.43
CA TYR A 126 -9.00 -5.81 -14.36
C TYR A 126 -9.73 -4.72 -15.16
N ASN A 127 -11.01 -4.93 -15.46
CA ASN A 127 -11.87 -3.91 -16.07
C ASN A 127 -12.47 -3.00 -14.99
N PHE A 128 -12.81 -1.77 -15.36
CA PHE A 128 -13.49 -0.85 -14.47
C PHE A 128 -14.86 -1.42 -14.04
N ASN A 129 -15.19 -1.28 -12.76
CA ASN A 129 -16.38 -1.87 -12.12
C ASN A 129 -16.49 -3.40 -12.20
N GLN A 130 -15.46 -4.12 -12.67
CA GLN A 130 -15.45 -5.57 -12.64
C GLN A 130 -15.31 -6.06 -11.20
N THR A 131 -16.32 -6.76 -10.71
CA THR A 131 -16.25 -7.47 -9.44
C THR A 131 -15.45 -8.76 -9.61
N ALA A 132 -14.46 -8.98 -8.76
CA ALA A 132 -13.68 -10.21 -8.68
C ALA A 132 -13.67 -10.74 -7.24
N GLN A 133 -13.74 -12.06 -7.09
CA GLN A 133 -13.48 -12.70 -5.82
C GLN A 133 -11.98 -12.71 -5.59
N ALA A 134 -11.51 -11.90 -4.63
CA ALA A 134 -10.10 -11.76 -4.34
C ALA A 134 -9.77 -12.44 -3.02
N ARG A 135 -8.65 -13.16 -3.01
CA ARG A 135 -8.01 -13.72 -1.82
C ARG A 135 -6.69 -12.98 -1.59
N LEU A 136 -6.70 -12.02 -0.68
CA LEU A 136 -5.58 -11.12 -0.43
C LEU A 136 -4.83 -11.56 0.82
N SER A 137 -3.54 -11.82 0.69
CA SER A 137 -2.66 -12.22 1.79
C SER A 137 -1.89 -11.00 2.28
N ILE A 138 -2.53 -10.17 3.10
CA ILE A 138 -2.06 -8.82 3.43
C ILE A 138 -1.25 -8.84 4.73
N PRO A 139 -0.03 -8.28 4.77
CA PRO A 139 0.78 -8.26 5.99
C PRO A 139 0.17 -7.36 7.07
N PHE A 140 0.29 -7.77 8.33
CA PHE A 140 0.01 -6.94 9.49
C PHE A 140 1.25 -6.12 9.85
N LEU A 141 1.20 -4.80 9.68
CA LEU A 141 2.32 -3.91 10.00
C LEU A 141 1.93 -2.84 11.01
N THR A 142 2.87 -2.53 11.91
CA THR A 142 2.73 -1.42 12.84
C THR A 142 3.71 -0.31 12.47
N PRO A 143 3.22 0.87 12.04
CA PRO A 143 4.04 2.08 11.89
C PRO A 143 4.93 2.31 13.11
N LYS A 144 6.22 2.59 12.89
CA LYS A 144 7.14 2.92 13.99
C LYS A 144 7.14 4.41 14.32
N THR A 145 6.97 5.25 13.30
CA THR A 145 7.06 6.72 13.34
C THR A 145 6.08 7.33 12.35
N TYR A 146 5.88 8.66 12.37
CA TYR A 146 5.12 9.39 11.34
C TYR A 146 5.80 9.35 9.95
N ILE A 147 7.11 9.09 9.90
CA ILE A 147 7.86 8.96 8.65
C ILE A 147 7.38 7.71 7.88
N PRO A 148 7.05 7.84 6.58
CA PRO A 148 6.68 6.72 5.72
C PRO A 148 7.73 5.62 5.66
N GLY A 149 7.28 4.37 5.47
CA GLY A 149 8.17 3.25 5.14
C GLY A 149 8.95 2.65 6.32
N LEU A 150 8.75 3.18 7.53
CA LEU A 150 9.34 2.66 8.77
C LEU A 150 8.31 1.92 9.63
N TYR A 151 8.59 0.66 9.94
CA TYR A 151 7.70 -0.26 10.65
C TYR A 151 8.45 -0.99 11.77
N LYS A 152 7.71 -1.52 12.75
CA LYS A 152 8.25 -2.36 13.82
C LYS A 152 8.63 -3.77 13.34
#